data_AF-A0AAN4MVM1-F1
#
_entry.id   AF-A0AAN4MVM1-F1
#
_cell.length_a   1.000
_cell.length_b   1.000
_cell.length_c   1.000
_cell.angle_alpha   90.00
_cell.angle_beta   90.00
_cell.angle_gamma   90.00
#
_symmetry.space_group_name_H-M   'P 1'
#
loop_
_entity.id
_entity.type
_entity.pdbx_description
1 polymer ?
#
loop_
_entity_poly.entity_id
_entity_poly.type
_entity_poly.pdbx_seq_one_letter_code
_entity_poly.pdbx_strand_id
1 'polypeptide(L)'
;MSTRFSEKNCNAQCRSCNRFDEGNMQGYRRGLILKYGEPAVLLLESMKNQTNKISDFEYSAMIKYYQGEVKRLKEEKQIRQI
;
A
#
# COMPACT_ATOMS: atom_id res chain seq x y z
N MET A 1 -10.17 -4.93 6.57
CA MET A 1 -8.86 -4.22 6.67
C MET A 1 -7.67 -5.14 6.42
N SER A 2 -7.89 -6.36 5.93
CA SER A 2 -6.83 -7.36 5.67
C SER A 2 -5.75 -6.90 4.70
N THR A 3 -6.12 -6.10 3.70
CA THR A 3 -5.23 -5.67 2.61
C THR A 3 -4.55 -4.32 2.87
N ARG A 4 -4.71 -3.72 4.06
CA ARG A 4 -4.23 -2.37 4.37
C ARG A 4 -2.72 -2.20 4.19
N PHE A 5 -1.96 -3.19 4.62
CA PHE A 5 -0.49 -3.17 4.59
C PHE A 5 0.08 -4.02 3.45
N SER A 6 -0.75 -4.49 2.51
CA SER A 6 -0.26 -5.19 1.33
C SER A 6 0.51 -4.21 0.45
N GLU A 7 1.73 -4.56 0.06
CA GLU A 7 2.58 -3.73 -0.82
C GLU A 7 1.90 -3.42 -2.17
N LYS A 8 1.06 -4.33 -2.68
CA LYS A 8 0.31 -4.12 -3.93
C LYS A 8 -0.90 -3.19 -3.75
N ASN A 9 -1.43 -3.08 -2.53
CA ASN A 9 -2.58 -2.23 -2.21
C ASN A 9 -2.21 -0.92 -1.49
N CYS A 10 -0.94 -0.74 -1.13
CA CYS A 10 -0.44 0.47 -0.47
C CYS A 10 0.26 1.37 -1.50
N ASN A 11 -0.51 2.24 -2.17
CA ASN A 11 0.00 3.16 -3.18
C ASN A 11 -0.40 4.60 -2.85
N ALA A 12 0.44 5.55 -3.24
CA ALA A 12 0.12 6.97 -3.13
C ALA A 12 -1.01 7.34 -4.09
N GLN A 13 -1.94 8.17 -3.61
CA GLN A 13 -3.03 8.73 -4.41
C GLN A 13 -3.04 10.26 -4.27
N CYS A 14 -3.76 10.91 -5.19
CA CYS A 14 -3.91 12.35 -5.19
C CYS A 14 -4.60 12.84 -3.90
N ARG A 15 -4.25 14.05 -3.43
CA ARG A 15 -4.84 14.62 -2.21
C ARG A 15 -6.37 14.76 -2.30
N SER A 16 -6.89 15.16 -3.46
CA SER A 16 -8.34 15.30 -3.66
C SER A 16 -9.04 13.95 -3.54
N CYS A 17 -8.52 12.96 -4.25
CA CYS A 17 -8.98 11.58 -4.26
C CYS A 17 -9.12 11.04 -2.82
N ASN A 18 -8.07 11.20 -2.01
CA ASN A 18 -8.05 10.70 -0.64
C ASN A 18 -8.93 11.48 0.35
N ARG A 19 -9.22 12.75 0.10
CA ARG A 19 -9.93 13.62 1.06
C ARG A 19 -11.39 13.86 0.71
N PHE A 20 -11.72 13.92 -0.57
CA PHE A 20 -13.02 14.39 -1.07
C PHE A 20 -13.75 13.34 -1.90
N ASP A 21 -13.03 12.40 -2.53
CA ASP A 21 -13.64 11.37 -3.41
C ASP A 21 -13.60 9.96 -2.81
N GLU A 22 -13.52 9.84 -1.48
CA GLU A 22 -13.50 8.55 -0.76
C GLU A 22 -12.45 7.55 -1.29
N GLY A 23 -11.28 8.06 -1.67
CA GLY A 23 -10.19 7.27 -2.24
C GLY A 23 -10.39 6.87 -3.70
N ASN A 24 -11.38 7.45 -4.39
CA ASN A 24 -11.71 7.23 -5.80
C ASN A 24 -11.58 5.75 -6.20
N MET A 25 -12.38 4.88 -5.56
CA MET A 25 -12.21 3.43 -5.64
C MET A 25 -12.12 2.88 -7.07
N GLN A 26 -12.93 3.41 -8.00
CA GLN A 26 -12.93 2.98 -9.39
C GLN A 26 -11.65 3.40 -10.13
N GLY A 27 -11.21 4.65 -9.91
CA GLY A 27 -9.93 5.13 -10.45
C GLY A 27 -8.74 4.36 -9.88
N TYR A 28 -8.76 4.10 -8.58
CA TYR A 28 -7.73 3.34 -7.89
C TYR A 28 -7.63 1.92 -8.43
N ARG A 29 -8.76 1.21 -8.59
CA ARG A 29 -8.81 -0.14 -9.19
C ARG A 29 -8.17 -0.15 -10.58
N ARG A 30 -8.54 0.80 -11.45
CA ARG A 30 -7.93 0.93 -12.79
C ARG A 30 -6.42 1.12 -12.72
N GLY A 31 -5.94 1.98 -11.82
CA GLY A 31 -4.51 2.18 -11.59
C GLY A 31 -3.79 0.92 -11.14
N LEU A 32 -4.40 0.12 -10.25
CA LEU A 32 -3.83 -1.15 -9.81
C LEU A 32 -3.74 -2.17 -10.94
N ILE A 33 -4.74 -2.26 -11.82
CA ILE A 33 -4.72 -3.14 -12.99
C ILE A 33 -3.59 -2.76 -13.94
N LEU A 34 -3.41 -1.46 -14.21
CA LEU A 34 -2.31 -0.98 -15.05
C LEU A 34 -0.94 -1.30 -14.45
N LYS A 35 -0.81 -1.26 -13.12
CA LYS A 35 0.46 -1.46 -12.42
C LYS A 35 0.81 -2.93 -12.18
N TYR A 36 -0.18 -3.76 -11.84
CA TYR A 36 0.03 -5.14 -11.36
C TYR A 36 -0.76 -6.20 -12.16
N GLY A 37 -1.64 -5.80 -13.07
CA GLY A 37 -2.52 -6.67 -13.83
C GLY A 37 -3.81 -7.04 -13.11
N GLU A 38 -4.83 -7.43 -13.89
CA GLU A 38 -6.15 -7.86 -13.38
C GLU A 38 -6.06 -9.02 -12.37
N PRO A 39 -5.24 -10.09 -12.58
CA PRO A 39 -5.19 -11.20 -11.63
C PRO A 39 -4.76 -10.78 -10.22
N ALA A 40 -3.84 -9.82 -10.11
CA ALA A 40 -3.39 -9.30 -8.82
C ALA A 40 -4.51 -8.52 -8.11
N VAL A 41 -5.32 -7.78 -8.85
CA VAL A 41 -6.43 -7.00 -8.30
C VAL A 41 -7.55 -7.92 -7.83
N LEU A 42 -7.90 -8.94 -8.61
CA LEU A 42 -8.90 -9.94 -8.22
C LEU A 42 -8.50 -10.66 -6.92
N LEU A 43 -7.20 -10.95 -6.74
CA LEU A 43 -6.71 -11.53 -5.49
C LEU A 43 -6.85 -10.54 -4.32
N LEU A 44 -6.52 -9.26 -4.50
CA LEU A 44 -6.72 -8.25 -3.45
C LEU A 44 -8.20 -8.09 -3.08
N GLU A 45 -9.09 -8.12 -4.07
CA GLU A 45 -10.54 -8.01 -3.88
C GLU A 45 -11.10 -9.23 -3.14
N SER A 46 -10.61 -10.44 -3.42
CA SER A 46 -11.03 -11.65 -2.70
C SER A 46 -10.55 -11.66 -1.25
N MET A 47 -9.39 -11.07 -0.97
CA MET A 47 -8.83 -10.98 0.37
C MET A 47 -9.48 -9.90 1.25
N LYS A 48 -10.19 -8.91 0.67
CA LYS A 48 -10.61 -7.67 1.36
C LYS A 48 -11.41 -7.87 2.66
N ASN A 49 -12.21 -8.93 2.71
CA ASN A 49 -13.11 -9.27 3.82
C ASN A 49 -12.53 -10.33 4.77
N GLN A 50 -11.31 -10.78 4.52
CA GLN A 50 -10.65 -11.74 5.41
C GLN A 50 -10.28 -11.07 6.73
N THR A 51 -10.31 -11.85 7.81
CA THR A 51 -9.81 -11.42 9.11
C THR A 51 -8.29 -11.57 9.11
N ASN A 52 -7.57 -10.46 9.31
CA ASN A 52 -6.13 -10.47 9.48
C ASN A 52 -5.80 -10.10 10.94
N LYS A 53 -5.13 -10.99 11.66
CA LYS A 53 -4.70 -10.80 13.05
C LYS A 53 -3.18 -10.74 13.10
N ILE A 54 -2.65 -9.56 12.79
CA ILE A 54 -1.23 -9.27 12.90
C ILE A 54 -0.91 -9.04 14.38
N SER A 55 0.07 -9.77 14.90
CA SER A 55 0.58 -9.63 16.26
C SER A 55 1.47 -8.39 16.44
N ASP A 56 1.68 -7.97 17.68
CA ASP A 56 2.55 -6.82 18.00
C ASP A 56 4.01 -7.05 17.56
N PHE A 57 4.47 -8.31 17.63
CA PHE A 57 5.78 -8.70 17.12
C PHE A 57 5.88 -8.52 15.60
N GLU A 58 4.87 -8.99 14.85
CA GLU A 58 4.83 -8.83 13.40
C GLU A 58 4.77 -7.35 13.00
N TYR A 59 3.99 -6.53 13.71
CA TYR A 59 3.99 -5.08 13.49
C TYR A 59 5.36 -4.46 13.73
N SER A 60 6.03 -4.83 14.82
CA SER A 60 7.37 -4.32 15.15
C SER A 60 8.39 -4.70 14.07
N ALA A 61 8.32 -5.93 13.56
CA ALA A 61 9.15 -6.40 12.46
C ALA A 61 8.88 -5.64 11.16
N MET A 62 7.61 -5.44 10.79
CA MET A 62 7.22 -4.67 9.60
C MET A 62 7.70 -3.22 9.69
N ILE A 63 7.52 -2.56 10.85
CA ILE A 63 7.97 -1.18 11.06
C ILE A 63 9.47 -1.07 10.84
N LYS A 64 10.25 -1.96 11.49
CA LYS A 64 11.72 -1.97 11.34
C LYS A 64 12.15 -2.18 9.90
N TYR A 65 11.50 -3.13 9.20
CA TYR A 65 11.78 -3.41 7.79
C TYR A 65 11.52 -2.18 6.90
N TYR A 66 10.32 -1.60 6.96
CA TYR A 66 9.96 -0.47 6.09
C TYR A 66 10.72 0.81 6.43
N GLN A 67 11.11 1.03 7.69
CA GLN A 67 12.02 2.13 8.05
C GLN A 67 13.39 1.97 7.37
N GLY A 68 13.92 0.74 7.32
CA GLY A 68 15.14 0.40 6.59
C GLY A 68 15.00 0.66 5.09
N GLU A 69 13.92 0.19 4.49
CA GLU A 69 13.65 0.39 3.05
C GLU A 69 13.50 1.87 2.68
N VAL A 70 12.85 2.67 3.52
CA VAL A 70 12.75 4.13 3.30
C VAL A 70 14.13 4.78 3.35
N LYS A 71 15.00 4.38 4.30
CA LYS A 71 16.37 4.89 4.36
C LYS A 71 17.15 4.53 3.09
N ARG A 72 17.10 3.26 2.69
CA ARG A 72 17.75 2.74 1.47
C ARG A 72 17.30 3.50 0.22
N LEU A 73 15.98 3.67 0.03
CA LEU A 73 15.43 4.37 -1.12
C LEU A 73 15.76 5.87 -1.14
N LYS A 74 15.88 6.52 0.02
CA LYS A 74 16.30 7.93 0.11
C LYS A 74 17.75 8.10 -0.33
N GLU A 75 18.64 7.20 0.09
CA GLU A 75 20.05 7.17 -0.33
C GLU A 75 20.16 6.91 -1.84
N GLU A 76 19.48 5.87 -2.33
CA GLU A 76 19.46 5.49 -3.76
C GLU A 76 18.98 6.63 -4.66
N LYS A 77 17.94 7.36 -4.23
CA LYS A 77 17.33 8.47 -5.00
C LYS A 77 17.89 9.85 -4.67
N GLN A 78 18.91 9.92 -3.81
CA GLN A 78 19.55 11.18 -3.37
C GLN A 78 18.54 12.22 -2.84
N ILE A 79 17.50 11.77 -2.15
CA ILE A 79 16.46 12.64 -1.58
C ILE A 79 16.97 13.22 -0.26
N ARG A 80 17.14 14.55 -0.20
CA ARG A 80 17.52 15.26 1.03
C ARG A 80 16.41 15.13 2.08
N GLN A 81 16.78 14.90 3.34
CA GLN A 81 15.83 15.01 4.44
C GLN A 81 15.47 16.48 4.60
N ILE A 82 14.18 16.79 4.48
CA ILE A 82 13.60 18.10 4.81
C ILE A 82 13.39 18.15 6.32
#